data_AF-A0A9X6YMN4-F1
#
_entry.id   AF-A0A9X6YMN4-F1
#
_cell.length_a   1.000
_cell.length_b   1.000
_cell.length_c   1.000
_cell.angle_alpha   90.00
_cell.angle_beta   90.00
_cell.angle_gamma   90.00
#
_symmetry.space_group_name_H-M   'P 1'
#
loop_
_entity.id
_entity.type
_entity.pdbx_description
1 polymer ?
#
loop_
_entity_poly.entity_id
_entity_poly.type
_entity_poly.pdbx_seq_one_letter_code
_entity_poly.pdbx_strand_id
1 'polypeptide(L)' 'MKIICVDNFNRDTHSDRLVCENIDKFYGEIVVKSLNGKLSGEYSGSFFKLVDDDYKLYEYEL' A
#
# COMPACT_ATOMS: atom_id res chain seq x y z
N MET A 1 3.39 11.66 4.50
CA MET A 1 3.04 10.57 3.56
C MET A 1 2.49 9.38 4.32
N LYS A 2 1.77 8.51 3.61
CA LYS A 2 1.18 7.27 4.11
C LYS A 2 1.61 6.08 3.23
N ILE A 3 1.89 4.95 3.85
CA ILE A 3 2.10 3.68 3.16
C ILE A 3 0.85 2.84 3.30
N ILE A 4 0.33 2.38 2.17
CA ILE A 4 -0.83 1.50 2.11
C ILE A 4 -0.46 0.19 1.41
N CYS A 5 -1.15 -0.88 1.77
CA CYS A 5 -1.16 -2.14 1.02
C CYS A 5 -2.48 -2.25 0.28
N VAL A 6 -2.42 -2.43 -1.04
CA VAL A 6 -3.57 -2.65 -1.92
C VAL A 6 -3.53 -4.06 -2.49
N ASP A 7 -4.63 -4.47 -3.11
CA ASP A 7 -4.67 -5.73 -3.87
C ASP A 7 -3.82 -5.63 -5.15
N ASN A 8 -2.84 -6.52 -5.26
CA ASN A 8 -1.94 -6.58 -6.42
C ASN A 8 -2.63 -7.14 -7.68
N PHE A 9 -3.79 -7.77 -7.54
CA PHE A 9 -4.58 -8.29 -8.66
C PHE A 9 -5.65 -7.31 -9.16
N ASN A 10 -5.67 -6.09 -8.62
CA ASN A 10 -6.59 -5.03 -9.01
C ASN A 10 -8.08 -5.42 -8.90
N ARG A 11 -8.42 -6.20 -7.86
CA ARG A 11 -9.81 -6.55 -7.53
C ARG A 11 -10.40 -5.45 -6.64
N ASP A 12 -11.63 -5.06 -6.94
CA ASP A 12 -12.43 -4.09 -6.15
C ASP A 12 -13.03 -4.71 -4.89
N THR A 13 -12.97 -6.03 -4.71
CA THR A 13 -13.52 -6.72 -3.53
C THR A 13 -12.62 -6.65 -2.28
N HIS A 14 -11.56 -5.84 -2.29
CA HIS A 14 -10.56 -5.80 -1.24
C HIS A 14 -10.30 -4.36 -0.80
N SER A 15 -10.47 -4.09 0.49
CA SER A 15 -10.12 -2.81 1.09
C SER A 15 -8.60 -2.57 1.09
N ASP A 16 -8.21 -1.30 1.00
CA ASP A 16 -6.84 -0.88 1.29
C ASP A 16 -6.54 -1.13 2.77
N ARG A 17 -5.27 -1.43 3.07
CA ARG A 17 -4.79 -1.54 4.45
C ARG A 17 -3.75 -0.47 4.73
N LEU A 18 -3.96 0.31 5.79
CA LEU A 18 -2.94 1.21 6.32
C LEU A 18 -1.76 0.40 6.88
N VAL A 19 -0.54 0.73 6.44
CA VAL A 19 0.70 0.10 6.91
C VAL A 19 1.50 1.05 7.80
N CYS A 20 1.60 2.31 7.40
CA CYS A 20 2.32 3.34 8.13
C CYS A 20 1.76 4.72 7.75
N GLU A 21 1.68 5.63 8.71
CA GLU A 21 1.27 7.02 8.52
C GLU A 21 2.32 7.98 9.07
N ASN A 22 2.25 9.25 8.66
CA ASN A 22 3.14 10.32 9.09
C ASN A 22 4.64 9.99 8.85
N ILE A 23 4.93 9.39 7.70
CA ILE A 23 6.31 9.13 7.26
C ILE A 23 6.76 10.23 6.29
N ASP A 24 8.02 10.64 6.42
CA ASP A 24 8.68 11.49 5.43
C ASP A 24 8.78 10.76 4.08
N LYS A 25 8.75 11.54 3.00
CA LYS A 25 8.73 10.99 1.63
C LYS A 25 9.95 10.14 1.32
N PHE A 26 11.15 10.60 1.67
CA PHE A 26 12.39 9.89 1.36
C PHE A 26 12.43 8.52 2.04
N TYR A 27 12.09 8.45 3.33
CA TYR A 27 12.01 7.17 4.04
C TYR A 27 10.87 6.29 3.53
N GLY A 28 9.72 6.89 3.20
CA GLY A 28 8.58 6.18 2.62
C GLY A 28 8.92 5.44 1.33
N GLU A 29 9.67 6.09 0.42
CA GLU A 29 10.11 5.49 -0.84
C GLU A 29 11.03 4.29 -0.61
N ILE A 30 11.97 4.39 0.34
CA ILE A 30 12.88 3.29 0.71
C ILE A 30 12.08 2.11 1.28
N VAL A 31 11.14 2.38 2.18
CA VAL A 31 10.30 1.35 2.80
C VAL A 31 9.44 0.64 1.76
N VAL A 32 8.74 1.39 0.90
CA VAL A 32 7.90 0.82 -0.16
C VAL A 32 8.71 -0.05 -1.12
N LYS A 33 9.90 0.41 -1.53
CA LYS A 33 10.79 -0.39 -2.38
C LYS A 33 11.20 -1.71 -1.70
N SER A 34 11.53 -1.67 -0.41
CA SER A 34 11.90 -2.85 0.37
C SER A 34 10.73 -3.82 0.55
N LEU A 35 9.53 -3.31 0.86
CA LEU A 35 8.32 -4.11 1.03
C LEU A 35 7.92 -4.81 -0.27
N ASN A 36 7.86 -4.08 -1.38
CA ASN A 36 7.53 -4.68 -2.68
C ASN A 36 8.59 -5.67 -3.14
N GLY A 37 9.88 -5.41 -2.89
CA GLY A 37 10.95 -6.35 -3.24
C GLY A 37 10.94 -7.66 -2.45
N LYS A 38 10.30 -7.70 -1.27
CA LYS A 38 10.29 -8.88 -0.38
C LYS A 38 8.94 -9.59 -0.29
N LEU A 39 7.84 -8.83 -0.37
CA LEU A 39 6.50 -9.28 -0.02
C LEU A 39 5.49 -9.13 -1.18
N SER A 40 5.89 -8.49 -2.27
CA SER A 40 5.08 -8.40 -3.50
C SER A 40 5.62 -9.34 -4.59
N GLY A 41 4.95 -9.40 -5.73
CA GLY A 41 5.29 -10.27 -6.86
C GLY A 41 4.06 -10.86 -7.54
N GLU A 42 4.28 -11.60 -8.63
CA GLU A 42 3.23 -12.15 -9.50
C GLU A 42 2.17 -12.98 -8.75
N TYR A 43 2.56 -13.68 -7.69
CA TYR A 43 1.68 -14.55 -6.91
C TYR A 43 1.29 -13.98 -5.55
N SER A 44 1.73 -12.75 -5.22
CA SER A 44 1.37 -12.09 -3.97
C SER A 44 0.18 -11.17 -4.20
N GLY A 45 -0.84 -11.27 -3.35
CA GLY A 45 -1.96 -10.32 -3.33
C GLY A 45 -1.60 -8.95 -2.74
N SER A 46 -0.39 -8.77 -2.20
CA SER A 46 0.02 -7.51 -1.58
C SER A 46 0.82 -6.64 -2.54
N PHE A 47 0.40 -5.39 -2.69
CA PHE A 47 1.19 -4.36 -3.36
C PHE A 47 1.22 -3.09 -2.50
N PHE A 48 2.41 -2.58 -2.23
CA PHE A 48 2.59 -1.45 -1.32
C PHE A 48 2.75 -0.15 -2.11
N LYS A 49 2.05 0.90 -1.69
CA LYS A 49 2.11 2.24 -2.31
C LYS A 49 2.43 3.29 -1.26
N LEU A 50 3.22 4.28 -1.65
CA LEU A 50 3.37 5.54 -0.91
C LEU A 50 2.35 6.52 -1.49
N VAL A 51 1.49 7.07 -0.64
CA VAL A 51 0.43 8.01 -1.02
C VAL A 51 0.48 9.24 -0.10
N ASP A 52 -0.19 10.32 -0.53
CA ASP A 52 -0.31 11.53 0.27
C ASP A 52 -1.11 11.27 1.57
N ASP A 53 -0.92 12.12 2.58
CA ASP A 53 -1.53 11.92 3.90
C ASP A 53 -3.06 12.00 3.86
N ASP A 54 -3.60 12.81 2.96
CA ASP A 54 -5.03 13.01 2.71
C ASP A 54 -5.68 11.89 1.88
N TYR A 55 -4.89 10.93 1.39
CA TYR A 55 -5.41 9.77 0.68
C TYR A 55 -6.41 9.01 1.57
N LYS A 56 -7.64 8.89 1.06
CA LYS A 56 -8.71 8.11 1.67
C LYS A 56 -8.56 6.65 1.27
N LEU A 57 -8.46 5.77 2.25
CA LEU A 57 -8.40 4.34 2.03
C LEU A 57 -9.69 3.88 1.35
N TYR A 58 -9.56 3.04 0.35
CA TYR A 58 -10.70 2.31 -0.20
C TYR A 58 -11.18 1.27 0.83
N GLU A 59 -12.48 1.29 1.12
CA GLU A 59 -13.14 0.28 1.93
C GLU A 59 -14.19 -0.42 1.07
N TYR A 60 -14.06 -1.74 0.92
CA TYR A 60 -15.07 -2.56 0.26
C TYR A 60 -16.22 -2.84 1.23
N GLU A 61 -17.44 -2.59 0.76
CA GLU A 61 -18.69 -2.89 1.47
C GLU A 61 -19.51 -3.91 0.66
N LEU A 62 -20.16 -4.85 1.38
CA LEU A 62 -20.98 -5.95 0.83
C LEU A 62 -22.45 -5.57 0.65
#